data_AF-A0A1V5H447-F1
#
_entry.id   AF-A0A1V5H447-F1
#
_cell.length_a   1.000
_cell.length_b   1.000
_cell.length_c   1.000
_cell.angle_alpha   90.00
_cell.angle_beta   90.00
_cell.angle_gamma   90.00
#
_symmetry.space_group_name_H-M   'P 1'
#
loop_
_entity.id
_entity.type
_entity.pdbx_description
1 polymer ?
#
loop_
_entity_poly.entity_id
_entity_poly.type
_entity_poly.pdbx_seq_one_letter_code
_entity_poly.pdbx_strand_id
1 'polypeptide(L)'
;MASQLLRSATVMILLSVLIAGCARRAAVPSVKSTSHQAQTMGYSIQAGAFRDVNNAVRLTRSLEDRGLQAFYFAHSSGFYKVRFGNYPSRDTAYAAARTLRDSGIIDAFMIVSPGEYELARGSGKTSGSIRDDLARTAQSFIGIPYQWGSSSPGDGLDCSGLVLAVYQLNGLNVPRTSREQYSGGTHVHRRHLEKGDLVFFSTSGSGRVSHVGIYIGENLFIHAPGAGKTIRTESLSSDYFRHRFVGGCTYLR
;
A
#
# COMPACT_ATOMS: atom_id res chain seq x y z
N MET A 1 25.09 87.32 6.50
CA MET A 1 23.63 87.47 6.32
C MET A 1 23.18 86.54 5.21
N ALA A 2 22.05 85.85 5.41
CA ALA A 2 21.41 84.85 4.53
C ALA A 2 22.18 83.52 4.37
N SER A 3 21.61 82.32 4.46
CA SER A 3 20.23 81.87 4.61
C SER A 3 20.22 80.40 5.04
N GLN A 4 19.20 80.03 5.81
CA GLN A 4 18.86 78.71 6.33
C GLN A 4 18.73 77.63 5.23
N LEU A 5 18.83 76.35 5.61
CA LEU A 5 17.73 75.38 5.49
C LEU A 5 18.11 74.00 6.07
N LEU A 6 17.29 73.57 7.04
CA LEU A 6 17.22 72.23 7.61
C LEU A 6 16.94 71.18 6.54
N ARG A 7 17.51 69.97 6.69
CA ARG A 7 16.82 68.72 6.32
C ARG A 7 17.11 67.59 7.31
N SER A 8 16.02 67.06 7.85
CA SER A 8 15.89 65.87 8.70
C SER A 8 16.70 64.66 8.23
N ALA A 9 17.39 64.02 9.17
CA ALA A 9 17.83 62.63 9.01
C ALA A 9 16.75 61.71 9.61
N THR A 10 15.97 61.08 8.73
CA THR A 10 14.98 60.06 9.08
C THR A 10 15.72 58.77 9.45
N VAL A 11 15.56 58.32 10.69
CA VAL A 11 16.06 57.02 11.16
C VAL A 11 15.18 55.92 10.56
N MET A 12 15.73 55.14 9.63
CA MET A 12 15.08 53.94 9.09
C MET A 12 15.32 52.77 10.06
N ILE A 13 14.29 52.42 10.84
CA ILE A 13 14.26 51.17 11.62
C ILE A 13 13.84 50.05 10.66
N LEU A 14 14.80 49.23 10.21
CA LEU A 14 14.51 48.01 9.45
C LEU A 14 13.93 46.95 10.39
N LEU A 15 12.62 46.72 10.30
CA LEU A 15 11.90 45.66 10.99
C LEU A 15 12.13 44.33 10.26
N SER A 16 13.13 43.56 10.68
CA SER A 16 13.36 42.20 10.19
C SER A 16 12.37 41.22 10.81
N VAL A 17 11.21 41.03 10.16
CA VAL A 17 10.26 39.96 10.49
C VAL A 17 10.77 38.65 9.88
N LEU A 18 11.40 37.82 10.71
CA LEU A 18 11.71 36.42 10.37
C LEU A 18 10.41 35.61 10.39
N ILE A 19 9.76 35.47 9.23
CA ILE A 19 8.68 34.48 9.06
C ILE A 19 9.34 33.10 8.95
N ALA A 20 9.54 32.45 10.10
CA ALA A 20 9.80 31.01 10.14
C ALA A 20 8.51 30.27 9.72
N GLY A 21 8.28 30.20 8.42
CA GLY A 21 7.21 29.42 7.81
C GLY A 21 7.53 27.93 7.90
N CYS A 22 7.37 27.34 9.09
CA CYS A 22 7.25 25.89 9.19
C CYS A 22 5.94 25.48 8.53
N ALA A 23 6.01 25.12 7.24
CA ALA A 23 4.93 24.38 6.59
C ALA A 23 4.76 23.05 7.34
N ARG A 24 3.87 23.04 8.34
CA ARG A 24 3.38 21.79 8.93
C ARG A 24 2.70 21.03 7.80
N ARG A 25 3.32 19.96 7.32
CA ARG A 25 2.61 18.90 6.61
C ARG A 25 1.43 18.53 7.51
N ALA A 26 0.21 18.85 7.07
CA ALA A 26 -0.98 18.36 7.72
C ALA A 26 -0.88 16.83 7.67
N ALA A 27 -0.64 16.20 8.81
CA ALA A 27 -0.81 14.78 8.94
C ALA A 27 -2.28 14.50 8.60
N VAL A 28 -2.52 13.73 7.54
CA VAL A 28 -3.85 13.19 7.27
C VAL A 28 -4.26 12.45 8.53
N PRO A 29 -5.38 12.80 9.18
CA PRO A 29 -5.80 12.13 10.40
C PRO A 29 -6.02 10.64 10.07
N SER A 30 -5.19 9.79 10.66
CA SER A 30 -5.40 8.35 10.67
C SER A 30 -6.67 8.08 11.47
N VAL A 31 -7.81 7.99 10.78
CA VAL A 31 -9.03 7.46 11.35
C VAL A 31 -8.71 6.04 11.81
N LYS A 32 -8.70 5.80 13.13
CA LYS A 32 -8.62 4.45 13.68
C LYS A 32 -9.86 3.70 13.21
N SER A 33 -9.68 2.84 12.20
CA SER A 33 -10.74 1.99 11.67
C SER A 33 -11.15 1.01 12.76
N THR A 34 -12.32 1.21 13.35
CA THR A 34 -12.95 0.31 14.31
C THR A 34 -13.62 -0.89 13.63
N SER A 35 -13.68 -0.93 12.29
CA SER A 35 -14.23 -2.09 11.58
C SER A 35 -13.21 -3.23 11.54
N HIS A 36 -13.60 -4.39 12.08
CA HIS A 36 -12.80 -5.63 12.02
C HIS A 36 -12.81 -6.30 10.63
N GLN A 37 -13.36 -5.62 9.63
CA GLN A 37 -13.60 -6.07 8.27
C GLN A 37 -12.98 -5.11 7.29
N ALA A 38 -12.60 -5.63 6.13
CA ALA A 38 -12.00 -4.80 5.09
C ALA A 38 -13.04 -3.80 4.57
N GLN A 39 -12.59 -2.56 4.40
CA GLN A 39 -13.39 -1.53 3.76
C GLN A 39 -13.39 -1.77 2.25
N THR A 40 -14.47 -1.41 1.55
CA THR A 40 -14.47 -1.46 0.09
C THR A 40 -13.59 -0.36 -0.48
N MET A 41 -12.89 -0.66 -1.57
CA MET A 41 -12.11 0.31 -2.32
C MET A 41 -13.04 1.23 -3.12
N GLY A 42 -12.71 2.52 -3.13
CA GLY A 42 -13.21 3.50 -4.08
C GLY A 42 -12.53 3.36 -5.45
N TYR A 43 -12.44 4.46 -6.18
CA TYR A 43 -11.74 4.51 -7.46
C TYR A 43 -10.22 4.46 -7.24
N SER A 44 -9.49 3.75 -8.11
CA SER A 44 -8.03 3.79 -8.12
C SER A 44 -7.51 4.19 -9.50
N ILE A 45 -6.23 4.50 -9.58
CA ILE A 45 -5.57 4.85 -10.83
C ILE A 45 -4.65 3.70 -11.20
N GLN A 46 -4.73 3.26 -12.45
CA GLN A 46 -3.81 2.32 -13.04
C GLN A 46 -2.96 3.02 -14.10
N ALA A 47 -1.65 2.89 -14.00
CA ALA A 47 -0.70 3.45 -14.94
C ALA A 47 0.35 2.41 -15.37
N GLY A 48 0.95 2.65 -16.53
CA GLY A 48 2.02 1.83 -17.07
C GLY A 48 1.56 0.52 -17.73
N ALA A 49 2.45 0.01 -18.58
CA ALA A 49 2.38 -1.29 -19.23
C ALA A 49 3.81 -1.71 -19.57
N PHE A 50 4.56 -2.11 -18.54
CA PHE A 50 6.00 -2.32 -18.65
C PHE A 50 6.33 -3.79 -18.95
N ARG A 51 7.22 -4.04 -19.91
CA ARG A 51 7.79 -5.38 -20.13
C ARG A 51 8.83 -5.74 -19.06
N ASP A 52 9.64 -4.75 -18.70
CA ASP A 52 10.65 -4.87 -17.65
C ASP A 52 10.05 -4.45 -16.29
N VAL A 53 10.11 -5.37 -15.32
CA VAL A 53 9.66 -5.14 -13.95
C VAL A 53 10.35 -3.95 -13.30
N ASN A 54 11.61 -3.66 -13.65
CA ASN A 54 12.36 -2.54 -13.08
C ASN A 54 11.73 -1.19 -13.42
N ASN A 55 11.05 -1.08 -14.56
CA ASN A 55 10.34 0.16 -14.93
C ASN A 55 9.11 0.36 -14.04
N ALA A 56 8.37 -0.72 -13.76
CA ALA A 56 7.24 -0.70 -12.84
C ALA A 56 7.70 -0.33 -11.41
N VAL A 57 8.79 -0.95 -10.94
CA VAL A 57 9.44 -0.62 -9.66
C VAL A 57 9.77 0.87 -9.56
N ARG A 58 10.41 1.45 -10.59
CA ARG A 58 10.79 2.88 -10.58
C ARG A 58 9.56 3.79 -10.51
N LEU A 59 8.50 3.47 -11.26
CA LEU A 59 7.26 4.25 -11.17
C LEU A 59 6.63 4.11 -9.78
N THR A 60 6.55 2.89 -9.22
CA THR A 60 6.02 2.66 -7.87
C THR A 60 6.77 3.49 -6.83
N ARG A 61 8.12 3.47 -6.83
CA ARG A 61 8.92 4.30 -5.92
C ARG A 61 8.68 5.80 -6.10
N SER A 62 8.61 6.26 -7.34
CA SER A 62 8.33 7.67 -7.65
C SER A 62 6.98 8.13 -7.08
N LEU A 63 5.97 7.27 -7.09
CA LEU A 63 4.67 7.54 -6.48
C LEU A 63 4.74 7.48 -4.94
N GLU A 64 5.42 6.48 -4.37
CA GLU A 64 5.61 6.33 -2.92
C GLU A 64 6.38 7.52 -2.31
N ASP A 65 7.42 8.02 -2.97
CA ASP A 65 8.18 9.21 -2.55
C ASP A 65 7.30 10.48 -2.48
N ARG A 66 6.18 10.48 -3.21
CA ARG A 66 5.16 11.53 -3.21
C ARG A 66 4.04 11.28 -2.19
N GLY A 67 4.18 10.26 -1.35
CA GLY A 67 3.21 9.88 -0.35
C GLY A 67 2.01 9.11 -0.90
N LEU A 68 2.08 8.65 -2.15
CA LEU A 68 1.02 7.82 -2.73
C LEU A 68 1.31 6.36 -2.44
N GLN A 69 0.31 5.70 -1.85
CA GLN A 69 0.33 4.25 -1.70
C GLN A 69 0.16 3.61 -3.08
N ALA A 70 1.23 2.95 -3.54
CA ALA A 70 1.30 2.34 -4.86
C ALA A 70 1.89 0.93 -4.79
N PHE A 71 1.48 0.08 -5.71
CA PHE A 71 2.04 -1.25 -5.89
C PHE A 71 2.02 -1.60 -7.37
N TYR A 72 2.91 -2.51 -7.78
CA TYR A 72 2.93 -3.03 -9.13
C TYR A 72 2.60 -4.51 -9.14
N PHE A 73 2.06 -5.01 -10.25
CA PHE A 73 1.64 -6.40 -10.37
C PHE A 73 1.77 -6.87 -11.82
N ALA A 74 1.96 -8.18 -12.00
CA ALA A 74 1.94 -8.80 -13.31
C ALA A 74 0.47 -8.91 -13.78
N HIS A 75 0.17 -8.35 -14.95
CA HIS A 75 -1.15 -8.46 -15.56
C HIS A 75 -1.18 -9.63 -16.55
N SER A 76 -2.36 -10.22 -16.77
CA SER A 76 -2.57 -11.35 -17.70
C SER A 76 -2.15 -11.07 -19.15
N SER A 77 -1.96 -9.80 -19.52
CA SER A 77 -1.41 -9.38 -20.81
C SER A 77 0.12 -9.54 -20.93
N GLY A 78 0.81 -10.02 -19.89
CA GLY A 78 2.28 -10.15 -19.87
C GLY A 78 3.03 -8.84 -19.60
N PHE A 79 2.33 -7.80 -19.11
CA PHE A 79 2.93 -6.53 -18.75
C PHE A 79 2.79 -6.28 -17.25
N TYR A 80 3.75 -5.60 -16.66
CA TYR A 80 3.64 -5.04 -15.31
C TYR A 80 2.89 -3.72 -15.34
N LYS A 81 1.92 -3.58 -14.44
CA LYS A 81 1.12 -2.38 -14.26
C LYS A 81 1.29 -1.86 -12.84
N VAL A 82 1.07 -0.57 -12.64
CA VAL A 82 1.12 0.07 -11.32
C VAL A 82 -0.28 0.56 -10.96
N ARG A 83 -0.73 0.26 -9.74
CA ARG A 83 -2.02 0.72 -9.21
C ARG A 83 -1.79 1.51 -7.93
N PHE A 84 -2.55 2.58 -7.75
CA PHE A 84 -2.42 3.48 -6.62
C PHE A 84 -3.69 4.28 -6.37
N GLY A 85 -3.80 4.77 -5.13
CA GLY A 85 -4.89 5.61 -4.67
C GLY A 85 -6.19 4.87 -4.34
N ASN A 86 -7.03 5.55 -3.57
CA ASN A 86 -8.36 5.12 -3.15
C ASN A 86 -9.22 6.38 -3.02
N TYR A 87 -9.93 6.71 -4.10
CA TYR A 87 -10.63 7.98 -4.26
C TYR A 87 -12.14 7.79 -4.14
N PRO A 88 -12.86 8.74 -3.50
CA PRO A 88 -14.30 8.61 -3.31
C PRO A 88 -15.11 8.74 -4.61
N SER A 89 -14.52 9.33 -5.67
CA SER A 89 -15.20 9.54 -6.95
C SER A 89 -14.26 9.37 -8.14
N ARG A 90 -14.85 9.08 -9.31
CA ARG A 90 -14.12 9.04 -10.58
C ARG A 90 -13.42 10.37 -10.87
N ASP A 91 -14.08 11.49 -10.58
CA ASP A 91 -13.55 12.83 -10.86
C ASP A 91 -12.34 13.16 -10.00
N THR A 92 -12.37 12.79 -8.71
CA THR A 92 -11.21 12.99 -7.81
C THR A 92 -10.02 12.11 -8.21
N ALA A 93 -10.28 10.86 -8.62
CA ALA A 93 -9.23 10.00 -9.18
C ALA A 93 -8.66 10.57 -10.49
N TYR A 94 -9.53 11.04 -11.38
CA TYR A 94 -9.14 11.60 -12.67
C TYR A 94 -8.33 12.89 -12.50
N ALA A 95 -8.74 13.80 -11.61
CA ALA A 95 -8.01 15.01 -11.30
C ALA A 95 -6.61 14.69 -10.75
N ALA A 96 -6.48 13.74 -9.82
CA ALA A 96 -5.19 13.31 -9.30
C ALA A 96 -4.29 12.68 -10.38
N ALA A 97 -4.85 11.83 -11.24
CA ALA A 97 -4.11 11.23 -12.36
C ALA A 97 -3.62 12.29 -13.36
N ARG A 98 -4.46 13.29 -13.67
CA ARG A 98 -4.08 14.41 -14.52
C ARG A 98 -2.92 15.21 -13.94
N THR A 99 -2.92 15.51 -12.64
CA THR A 99 -1.80 16.21 -11.99
C THR A 99 -0.49 15.42 -12.13
N LEU A 100 -0.53 14.09 -11.97
CA LEU A 100 0.66 13.24 -12.17
C LEU A 100 1.11 13.18 -13.62
N ARG A 101 0.17 13.20 -14.58
CA ARG A 101 0.49 13.23 -16.00
C ARG A 101 1.09 14.56 -16.42
N ASP A 102 0.46 15.66 -16.03
CA ASP A 102 0.87 17.02 -16.40
C ASP A 102 2.23 17.38 -15.74
N SER A 103 2.65 16.64 -14.70
CA SER A 103 4.00 16.70 -14.10
C SER A 103 5.00 15.67 -14.66
N GLY A 104 4.61 14.88 -15.66
CA GLY A 104 5.48 13.91 -16.33
C GLY A 104 5.79 12.65 -15.51
N ILE A 105 5.05 12.37 -14.44
CA ILE A 105 5.26 11.18 -13.59
C ILE A 105 4.61 9.94 -14.19
N ILE A 106 3.44 10.11 -14.80
CA ILE A 106 2.77 9.07 -15.58
C ILE A 106 2.48 9.59 -16.98
N ASP A 107 2.32 8.71 -17.94
CA ASP A 107 1.96 9.07 -19.32
C ASP A 107 0.47 8.76 -19.56
N ALA A 108 0.16 7.52 -19.94
CA ALA A 108 -1.20 7.02 -20.00
C ALA A 108 -1.67 6.45 -18.66
N PHE A 109 -2.95 6.65 -18.35
CA PHE A 109 -3.60 6.09 -17.16
C PHE A 109 -5.04 5.68 -17.43
N MET A 110 -5.56 4.80 -16.57
CA MET A 110 -6.97 4.41 -16.51
C MET A 110 -7.49 4.60 -15.10
N ILE A 111 -8.74 5.05 -14.98
CA ILE A 111 -9.45 5.06 -13.70
C ILE A 111 -10.15 3.72 -13.56
N VAL A 112 -9.81 3.00 -12.49
CA VAL A 112 -10.43 1.72 -12.13
C VAL A 112 -11.56 2.02 -11.15
N SER A 113 -12.78 1.67 -11.53
CA SER A 113 -13.94 1.81 -10.66
C SER A 113 -14.06 0.66 -9.63
N PRO A 114 -14.82 0.86 -8.54
CA PRO A 114 -15.13 -0.20 -7.58
C PRO A 114 -15.69 -1.49 -8.20
N GLY A 115 -16.44 -1.36 -9.30
CA GLY A 115 -17.00 -2.48 -10.04
C GLY A 115 -16.04 -3.11 -11.05
N GLU A 116 -14.76 -2.72 -11.10
CA GLU A 116 -13.76 -3.23 -12.06
C GLU A 116 -12.55 -3.88 -11.39
N TYR A 117 -12.47 -3.89 -10.06
CA TYR A 117 -11.50 -4.74 -9.34
C TYR A 117 -11.68 -6.20 -9.76
N GLU A 118 -10.67 -7.06 -9.61
CA GLU A 118 -10.68 -8.43 -10.18
C GLU A 118 -11.91 -9.28 -9.76
N LEU A 119 -12.59 -8.88 -8.67
CA LEU A 119 -13.97 -9.25 -8.33
C LEU A 119 -14.98 -9.23 -9.51
N ALA A 120 -14.78 -8.38 -10.52
CA ALA A 120 -15.69 -8.16 -11.64
C ALA A 120 -15.23 -8.80 -12.97
N ARG A 121 -13.94 -9.15 -13.10
CA ARG A 121 -13.46 -9.89 -14.28
C ARG A 121 -13.89 -11.36 -14.25
N GLY A 122 -14.46 -11.83 -13.14
CA GLY A 122 -15.17 -13.11 -13.01
C GLY A 122 -16.54 -13.18 -13.71
N SER A 123 -16.91 -12.17 -14.50
CA SER A 123 -18.15 -12.15 -15.30
C SER A 123 -18.05 -13.02 -16.56
N GLY A 124 -17.72 -14.30 -16.39
CA GLY A 124 -17.67 -15.27 -17.48
C GLY A 124 -17.06 -16.60 -17.12
N LYS A 125 -17.78 -17.40 -16.30
CA LYS A 125 -17.67 -18.88 -16.17
C LYS A 125 -17.00 -19.51 -14.93
N THR A 126 -16.69 -18.82 -13.83
CA THR A 126 -16.57 -19.54 -12.54
C THR A 126 -16.86 -18.61 -11.35
N SER A 127 -17.95 -18.89 -10.65
CA SER A 127 -18.32 -18.33 -9.35
C SER A 127 -17.31 -18.78 -8.28
N GLY A 128 -16.16 -18.12 -8.20
CA GLY A 128 -15.18 -18.29 -7.12
C GLY A 128 -15.57 -17.47 -5.89
N SER A 129 -15.22 -17.95 -4.69
CA SER A 129 -15.33 -17.15 -3.47
C SER A 129 -14.23 -16.06 -3.46
N ILE A 130 -14.51 -14.89 -2.88
CA ILE A 130 -13.49 -13.84 -2.60
C ILE A 130 -12.22 -14.42 -1.95
N ARG A 131 -12.37 -15.48 -1.14
CA ARG A 131 -11.25 -16.20 -0.53
C ARG A 131 -10.31 -16.82 -1.56
N ASP A 132 -10.87 -17.47 -2.58
CA ASP A 132 -10.09 -18.05 -3.68
C ASP A 132 -9.44 -16.96 -4.54
N ASP A 133 -10.12 -15.82 -4.72
CA ASP A 133 -9.58 -14.72 -5.52
C ASP A 133 -8.42 -14.00 -4.82
N LEU A 134 -8.49 -13.81 -3.49
CA LEU A 134 -7.36 -13.34 -2.69
C LEU A 134 -6.18 -14.32 -2.78
N ALA A 135 -6.42 -15.62 -2.67
CA ALA A 135 -5.37 -16.63 -2.78
C ALA A 135 -4.74 -16.65 -4.19
N ARG A 136 -5.56 -16.62 -5.25
CA ARG A 136 -5.12 -16.56 -6.65
C ARG A 136 -4.32 -15.30 -6.95
N THR A 137 -4.80 -14.17 -6.42
CA THR A 137 -4.10 -12.89 -6.56
C THR A 137 -2.75 -12.95 -5.87
N ALA A 138 -2.67 -13.45 -4.63
CA ALA A 138 -1.40 -13.65 -3.93
C ALA A 138 -0.44 -14.57 -4.70
N GLN A 139 -0.94 -15.65 -5.31
CA GLN A 139 -0.16 -16.55 -6.16
C GLN A 139 0.44 -15.84 -7.37
N SER A 140 -0.27 -14.87 -7.97
CA SER A 140 0.24 -14.12 -9.13
C SER A 140 1.46 -13.25 -8.82
N PHE A 141 1.73 -13.00 -7.53
CA PHE A 141 2.93 -12.28 -7.09
C PHE A 141 4.15 -13.17 -6.86
N ILE A 142 4.01 -14.51 -6.88
CA ILE A 142 5.15 -15.40 -6.67
C ILE A 142 6.24 -15.13 -7.72
N GLY A 143 7.49 -15.03 -7.26
CA GLY A 143 8.64 -14.74 -8.11
C GLY A 143 8.84 -13.24 -8.40
N ILE A 144 7.88 -12.37 -8.09
CA ILE A 144 8.09 -10.92 -8.22
C ILE A 144 9.14 -10.46 -7.19
N PRO A 145 10.18 -9.70 -7.63
CA PRO A 145 11.19 -9.17 -6.72
C PRO A 145 10.59 -8.25 -5.68
N TYR A 146 11.04 -8.41 -4.44
CA TYR A 146 10.53 -7.59 -3.37
C TYR A 146 11.13 -6.18 -3.36
N GLN A 147 10.31 -5.15 -3.64
CA GLN A 147 10.78 -3.77 -3.72
C GLN A 147 9.76 -2.70 -3.25
N TRP A 148 8.79 -3.03 -2.38
CA TRP A 148 7.80 -2.06 -1.88
C TRP A 148 8.12 -1.50 -0.49
N GLY A 149 7.97 -0.18 -0.32
CA GLY A 149 8.13 0.49 0.97
C GLY A 149 9.53 1.07 1.23
N SER A 150 9.52 2.18 1.96
CA SER A 150 10.68 2.95 2.42
C SER A 150 11.74 2.12 3.16
N SER A 151 12.99 2.59 3.07
CA SER A 151 14.27 2.02 3.51
C SER A 151 14.42 1.67 5.00
N SER A 152 13.34 1.60 5.78
CA SER A 152 13.40 1.32 7.23
C SER A 152 13.16 -0.17 7.54
N PRO A 153 14.21 -0.96 7.82
CA PRO A 153 14.06 -2.34 8.28
C PRO A 153 13.40 -2.38 9.67
N GLY A 154 12.28 -3.08 9.83
CA GLY A 154 11.75 -3.44 11.16
C GLY A 154 10.23 -3.36 11.38
N ASP A 155 9.47 -2.73 10.49
CA ASP A 155 8.02 -2.50 10.71
C ASP A 155 7.09 -3.43 9.91
N GLY A 156 7.65 -4.35 9.12
CA GLY A 156 6.88 -5.21 8.23
C GLY A 156 6.04 -4.40 7.24
N LEU A 157 6.44 -3.14 6.94
CA LEU A 157 5.84 -2.24 5.95
C LEU A 157 5.83 -2.83 4.54
N ASP A 158 6.60 -3.87 4.34
CA ASP A 158 6.99 -4.39 3.05
C ASP A 158 6.26 -5.73 2.84
N CYS A 159 6.18 -6.61 3.85
CA CYS A 159 5.30 -7.78 3.85
C CYS A 159 3.80 -7.41 3.96
N SER A 160 3.47 -6.38 4.75
CA SER A 160 2.12 -5.81 4.78
C SER A 160 1.74 -5.08 3.50
N GLY A 161 2.73 -4.62 2.71
CA GLY A 161 2.52 -4.06 1.38
C GLY A 161 2.00 -5.09 0.38
N LEU A 162 2.49 -6.34 0.44
CA LEU A 162 1.92 -7.45 -0.34
C LEU A 162 0.45 -7.69 0.02
N VAL A 163 0.16 -7.78 1.31
CA VAL A 163 -1.21 -7.97 1.81
C VAL A 163 -2.14 -6.88 1.29
N LEU A 164 -1.72 -5.62 1.44
CA LEU A 164 -2.46 -4.48 0.95
C LEU A 164 -2.69 -4.56 -0.57
N ALA A 165 -1.65 -4.85 -1.36
CA ALA A 165 -1.77 -4.97 -2.81
C ALA A 165 -2.77 -6.07 -3.21
N VAL A 166 -2.69 -7.24 -2.59
CA VAL A 166 -3.60 -8.36 -2.86
C VAL A 166 -5.04 -7.99 -2.52
N TYR A 167 -5.29 -7.40 -1.35
CA TYR A 167 -6.62 -6.97 -0.97
C TYR A 167 -7.16 -5.87 -1.90
N GLN A 168 -6.36 -4.86 -2.22
CA GLN A 168 -6.79 -3.73 -3.06
C GLN A 168 -7.04 -4.13 -4.52
N LEU A 169 -6.28 -5.09 -5.07
CA LEU A 169 -6.59 -5.68 -6.38
C LEU A 169 -7.95 -6.39 -6.41
N ASN A 170 -8.41 -6.88 -5.26
CA ASN A 170 -9.71 -7.50 -5.04
C ASN A 170 -10.73 -6.53 -4.43
N GLY A 171 -10.52 -5.22 -4.54
CA GLY A 171 -11.51 -4.21 -4.14
C GLY A 171 -11.68 -4.05 -2.63
N LEU A 172 -10.76 -4.56 -1.84
CA LEU A 172 -10.79 -4.49 -0.38
C LEU A 172 -9.60 -3.67 0.14
N ASN A 173 -9.83 -2.91 1.21
CA ASN A 173 -8.83 -2.08 1.85
C ASN A 173 -8.57 -2.56 3.27
N VAL A 174 -7.29 -2.67 3.62
CA VAL A 174 -6.78 -3.08 4.93
C VAL A 174 -5.75 -2.07 5.42
N PRO A 175 -5.44 -2.03 6.72
CA PRO A 175 -4.42 -1.13 7.25
C PRO A 175 -3.05 -1.34 6.61
N ARG A 176 -2.21 -0.30 6.66
CA ARG A 176 -0.94 -0.28 5.93
C ARG A 176 0.12 -1.17 6.56
N THR A 177 0.21 -1.22 7.89
CA THR A 177 1.30 -1.93 8.59
C THR A 177 0.85 -3.30 9.10
N SER A 178 1.78 -4.24 9.24
CA SER A 178 1.49 -5.58 9.76
C SER A 178 0.87 -5.56 11.16
N ARG A 179 1.26 -4.60 12.01
CA ARG A 179 0.72 -4.44 13.37
C ARG A 179 -0.70 -3.91 13.35
N GLU A 180 -0.98 -2.92 12.52
CA GLU A 180 -2.36 -2.42 12.35
C GLU A 180 -3.25 -3.49 11.71
N GLN A 181 -2.73 -4.25 10.74
CA GLN A 181 -3.42 -5.39 10.14
C GLN A 181 -3.78 -6.46 11.17
N TYR A 182 -2.86 -6.76 12.10
CA TYR A 182 -3.13 -7.71 13.17
C TYR A 182 -4.21 -7.19 14.13
N SER A 183 -4.11 -5.92 14.55
CA SER A 183 -5.06 -5.32 15.48
C SER A 183 -6.44 -5.01 14.88
N GLY A 184 -6.50 -4.83 13.56
CA GLY A 184 -7.70 -4.39 12.86
C GLY A 184 -8.51 -5.53 12.23
N GLY A 185 -8.03 -6.76 12.25
CA GLY A 185 -8.77 -7.93 11.77
C GLY A 185 -9.45 -8.70 12.91
N THR A 186 -10.42 -9.55 12.57
CA THR A 186 -11.05 -10.47 13.53
C THR A 186 -10.12 -11.67 13.75
N HIS A 187 -9.69 -11.95 14.99
CA HIS A 187 -8.79 -13.07 15.26
C HIS A 187 -9.43 -14.42 14.91
N VAL A 188 -8.66 -15.25 14.21
CA VAL A 188 -9.04 -16.60 13.79
C VAL A 188 -8.08 -17.61 14.41
N HIS A 189 -8.64 -18.64 15.06
CA HIS A 189 -7.83 -19.74 15.57
C HIS A 189 -7.18 -20.49 14.42
N ARG A 190 -5.91 -20.90 14.56
CA ARG A 190 -5.12 -21.57 13.50
C ARG A 190 -5.87 -22.68 12.76
N ARG A 191 -6.61 -23.52 13.48
CA ARG A 191 -7.40 -24.64 12.93
C ARG A 191 -8.61 -24.22 12.07
N HIS A 192 -9.01 -22.95 12.11
CA HIS A 192 -10.12 -22.37 11.35
C HIS A 192 -9.62 -21.38 10.30
N LEU A 193 -8.30 -21.34 10.02
CA LEU A 193 -7.77 -20.49 8.97
C LEU A 193 -8.34 -20.90 7.61
N GLU A 194 -8.86 -19.91 6.90
CA GLU A 194 -9.39 -20.05 5.55
C GLU A 194 -8.59 -19.19 4.57
N LYS A 195 -8.64 -19.55 3.28
CA LYS A 195 -7.97 -18.79 2.22
C LYS A 195 -8.30 -17.30 2.33
N GLY A 196 -7.28 -16.47 2.12
CA GLY A 196 -7.37 -15.02 2.26
C GLY A 196 -7.20 -14.52 3.69
N ASP A 197 -7.28 -15.35 4.73
CA ASP A 197 -6.94 -14.92 6.08
C ASP A 197 -5.46 -14.53 6.18
N LEU A 198 -5.14 -13.63 7.10
CA LEU A 198 -3.78 -13.17 7.36
C LEU A 198 -3.16 -13.97 8.49
N VAL A 199 -1.89 -14.35 8.31
CA VAL A 199 -1.09 -15.04 9.32
C VAL A 199 0.09 -14.17 9.74
N PHE A 200 0.29 -14.05 11.04
CA PHE A 200 1.23 -13.09 11.62
C PHE A 200 2.32 -13.77 12.42
N PHE A 201 3.52 -13.19 12.38
CA PHE A 201 4.70 -13.78 13.00
C PHE A 201 5.59 -12.74 13.70
N SER A 202 6.36 -13.23 14.67
CA SER A 202 7.44 -12.48 15.34
C SER A 202 8.80 -12.92 14.79
N THR A 203 9.13 -12.49 13.57
CA THR A 203 10.41 -12.82 12.91
C THR A 203 11.58 -12.03 13.47
N SER A 204 11.31 -10.87 14.09
CA SER A 204 12.33 -10.07 14.80
C SER A 204 12.73 -10.62 16.17
N GLY A 205 12.06 -11.67 16.67
CA GLY A 205 12.35 -12.25 17.99
C GLY A 205 11.85 -11.44 19.19
N SER A 206 11.15 -10.32 18.95
CA SER A 206 10.64 -9.41 20.00
C SER A 206 9.35 -9.88 20.70
N GLY A 207 8.78 -11.02 20.28
CA GLY A 207 7.43 -11.46 20.68
C GLY A 207 6.29 -10.65 20.06
N ARG A 208 6.60 -9.54 19.37
CA ARG A 208 5.62 -8.67 18.70
C ARG A 208 5.52 -9.01 17.21
N VAL A 209 4.35 -8.73 16.62
CA VAL A 209 4.15 -8.82 15.17
C VAL A 209 5.19 -7.97 14.45
N SER A 210 5.92 -8.61 13.55
CA SER A 210 6.93 -8.02 12.67
C SER A 210 6.82 -8.54 11.23
N HIS A 211 5.99 -9.57 11.01
CA HIS A 211 5.82 -10.19 9.70
C HIS A 211 4.37 -10.63 9.50
N VAL A 212 3.91 -10.59 8.25
CA VAL A 212 2.59 -11.05 7.83
C VAL A 212 2.68 -11.83 6.51
N GLY A 213 1.75 -12.76 6.32
CA GLY A 213 1.50 -13.44 5.06
C GLY A 213 0.01 -13.72 4.85
N ILE A 214 -0.34 -14.15 3.65
CA ILE A 214 -1.71 -14.46 3.23
C ILE A 214 -1.85 -15.98 3.20
N TYR A 215 -2.76 -16.52 3.99
CA TYR A 215 -3.05 -17.95 4.03
C TYR A 215 -3.73 -18.39 2.74
N ILE A 216 -3.26 -19.50 2.16
CA ILE A 216 -3.76 -20.01 0.87
C ILE A 216 -4.36 -21.42 0.99
N GLY A 217 -4.58 -21.91 2.21
CA GLY A 217 -5.06 -23.27 2.48
C GLY A 217 -3.92 -24.23 2.78
N GLU A 218 -4.26 -25.44 3.22
CA GLU A 218 -3.33 -26.56 3.39
C GLU A 218 -2.10 -26.24 4.27
N ASN A 219 -2.28 -25.37 5.27
CA ASN A 219 -1.21 -24.93 6.17
C ASN A 219 -0.07 -24.18 5.44
N LEU A 220 -0.37 -23.62 4.26
CA LEU A 220 0.53 -22.83 3.42
C LEU A 220 0.11 -21.35 3.42
N PHE A 221 1.09 -20.48 3.24
CA PHE A 221 0.87 -19.05 3.09
C PHE A 221 1.87 -18.43 2.11
N ILE A 222 1.47 -17.31 1.49
CA ILE A 222 2.33 -16.51 0.63
C ILE A 222 2.75 -15.28 1.39
N HIS A 223 4.04 -14.96 1.30
CA HIS A 223 4.59 -13.78 1.94
C HIS A 223 5.70 -13.16 1.11
N ALA A 224 6.02 -11.92 1.46
CA ALA A 224 7.18 -11.24 0.95
C ALA A 224 8.30 -11.26 2.01
N PRO A 225 9.35 -12.10 1.88
CA PRO A 225 10.28 -12.43 2.95
C PRO A 225 11.32 -11.35 3.30
N GLY A 226 11.33 -10.21 2.60
CA GLY A 226 12.29 -9.11 2.83
C GLY A 226 13.17 -8.79 1.62
N ALA A 227 14.00 -7.76 1.76
CA ALA A 227 14.88 -7.23 0.73
C ALA A 227 15.78 -8.31 0.08
N GLY A 228 15.95 -8.21 -1.24
CA GLY A 228 16.80 -9.13 -2.02
C GLY A 228 16.21 -10.53 -2.23
N LYS A 229 14.99 -10.79 -1.76
CA LYS A 229 14.28 -12.07 -1.94
C LYS A 229 13.03 -11.86 -2.80
N THR A 230 12.50 -12.96 -3.32
CA THR A 230 11.25 -12.97 -4.07
C THR A 230 10.09 -13.42 -3.20
N ILE A 231 8.89 -12.96 -3.56
CA ILE A 231 7.64 -13.42 -2.97
C ILE A 231 7.48 -14.92 -3.25
N ARG A 232 7.08 -15.68 -2.23
CA ARG A 232 7.06 -17.15 -2.28
C ARG A 232 6.05 -17.75 -1.32
N THR A 233 5.82 -19.05 -1.47
CA THR A 233 5.03 -19.87 -0.57
C THR A 233 5.91 -20.46 0.54
N GLU A 234 5.40 -20.49 1.76
CA GLU A 234 6.01 -21.13 2.92
C GLU A 234 4.95 -21.95 3.68
N SER A 235 5.41 -22.84 4.55
CA SER A 235 4.54 -23.67 5.40
C SER A 235 4.50 -23.17 6.85
N LEU A 236 3.31 -23.09 7.43
CA LEU A 236 3.11 -22.84 8.86
C LEU A 236 3.61 -24.00 9.74
N SER A 237 3.91 -25.16 9.16
CA SER A 237 4.48 -26.32 9.86
C SER A 237 6.00 -26.30 9.89
N SER A 238 6.65 -25.51 9.05
CA SER A 238 8.11 -25.36 9.08
C SER A 238 8.56 -24.92 10.46
N ASP A 239 9.69 -25.44 10.95
CA ASP A 239 10.18 -25.13 12.29
C ASP A 239 10.33 -23.63 12.50
N TYR A 240 10.84 -22.91 11.50
CA TYR A 240 11.03 -21.46 11.58
C TYR A 240 9.73 -20.70 11.85
N PHE A 241 8.68 -20.95 11.05
CA PHE A 241 7.40 -20.24 11.16
C PHE A 241 6.54 -20.78 12.30
N ARG A 242 6.63 -22.07 12.63
CA ARG A 242 5.90 -22.67 13.75
C ARG A 242 6.28 -22.01 15.08
N HIS A 243 7.57 -21.79 15.33
CA HIS A 243 8.04 -21.14 16.57
C HIS A 243 7.79 -19.63 16.61
N ARG A 244 7.45 -19.00 15.47
CA ARG A 244 7.26 -17.55 15.35
C ARG A 244 5.81 -17.16 15.15
N PHE A 245 4.89 -18.11 15.06
CA PHE A 245 3.48 -17.86 14.81
C PHE A 245 2.87 -17.09 15.98
N VAL A 246 2.32 -15.91 15.70
CA VAL A 246 1.67 -15.04 16.69
C VAL A 246 0.16 -15.27 16.67
N GLY A 247 -0.43 -15.38 15.48
CA GLY A 247 -1.87 -15.56 15.33
C GLY A 247 -2.33 -15.41 13.89
N GLY A 248 -3.63 -15.63 13.67
CA GLY A 248 -4.31 -15.36 12.42
C GLY A 248 -5.44 -14.37 12.59
N CYS A 249 -5.75 -13.59 11.55
CA CYS A 249 -6.92 -12.73 11.52
C CYS A 249 -7.62 -12.81 10.16
N THR A 250 -8.93 -12.62 10.15
CA THR A 250 -9.72 -12.44 8.93
C THR A 250 -10.27 -11.03 8.84
N TYR A 251 -10.40 -10.56 7.61
CA TYR A 251 -11.06 -9.31 7.24
C TYR A 251 -12.37 -9.57 6.47
N LEU A 252 -12.71 -10.84 6.27
CA LEU A 252 -13.91 -11.28 5.57
C LEU A 252 -15.02 -11.60 6.59
N ARG A 253 -16.27 -11.53 6.13
CA ARG A 253 -17.45 -11.91 6.89
C ARG A 253 -17.69 -13.41 6.82
#